data_AF-A0A3M7DKD5-F1
#
_entry.id   AF-A0A3M7DKD5-F1
#
_cell.length_a   1.000
_cell.length_b   1.000
_cell.length_c   1.000
_cell.angle_alpha   90.00
_cell.angle_beta   90.00
_cell.angle_gamma   90.00
#
_symmetry.space_group_name_H-M   'P 1'
#
loop_
_entity.id
_entity.type
_entity.pdbx_description
1 polymer ?
#
loop_
_entity_poly.entity_id
_entity_poly.type
_entity_poly.pdbx_seq_one_letter_code
_entity_poly.pdbx_strand_id
1 'polypeptide(L)'
;RRPLHDLSVCPPLLLAITTVFYNNSKCPLNPSIMAAPFVRSAFRAATATAAPRTPFVARQTTPIARRTVAPISRRSLATAAEQPRLRLGSEAPNFQAKTTHGDIDFHNFLSNKWTILFSHPADFTPVCTTELGAFAKMREEFDRRNVQMIGLSANDLGSHGKWIDDINEISQTNLQFPIIADADRNVAWLYDMINQEDLDNVGKGIAFTIRSVFIIDPSKKIRLTMMYPASTGRNTAEVLRVIDSLQTGDQKGVTTPIDWQVGEDVIVPPSVSTADAQKKFGDVREVKPYLRYTKI
;
A
#
# COMPACT_ATOMS: atom_id res chain seq x y z
N ARG A 1 50.27 -2.55 44.69
CA ARG A 1 51.04 -2.01 43.54
C ARG A 1 50.07 -1.82 42.37
N ARG A 2 49.63 -0.58 42.14
CA ARG A 2 49.12 -0.07 40.84
C ARG A 2 50.34 0.19 39.92
N PRO A 3 50.23 0.39 38.59
CA PRO A 3 49.29 1.33 37.93
C PRO A 3 48.65 0.79 36.62
N LEU A 4 47.47 1.25 36.16
CA LEU A 4 47.14 2.56 35.57
C LEU A 4 48.08 2.98 34.44
N HIS A 5 47.64 2.84 33.20
CA HIS A 5 48.00 3.75 32.13
C HIS A 5 46.74 4.21 31.40
N ASP A 6 46.75 5.52 31.19
CA ASP A 6 45.70 6.42 30.77
C ASP A 6 46.23 7.18 29.54
N LEU A 7 45.33 7.86 28.83
CA LEU A 7 45.52 8.96 27.87
C LEU A 7 45.93 8.58 26.43
N SER A 8 45.04 8.72 25.43
CA SER A 8 44.68 9.95 24.68
C SER A 8 45.31 9.87 23.26
N VAL A 9 44.78 10.32 22.11
CA VAL A 9 44.05 11.53 21.68
C VAL A 9 43.52 11.24 20.24
N CYS A 10 42.30 11.68 19.87
CA CYS A 10 42.00 12.33 18.57
C CYS A 10 40.55 12.86 18.51
N PRO A 11 40.28 13.93 17.73
CA PRO A 11 39.40 15.04 18.11
C PRO A 11 37.99 15.03 17.46
N PRO A 12 37.07 15.95 17.86
CA PRO A 12 35.68 15.96 17.39
C PRO A 12 35.51 16.65 16.04
N LEU A 13 34.65 16.10 15.19
CA LEU A 13 34.25 16.70 13.92
C LEU A 13 33.19 17.79 14.19
N LEU A 14 33.59 19.03 13.93
CA LEU A 14 32.81 20.25 14.03
C LEU A 14 31.88 20.34 12.80
N LEU A 15 30.55 20.24 12.97
CA LEU A 15 29.61 20.54 11.90
C LEU A 15 29.26 22.03 11.94
N ALA A 16 29.78 22.78 10.97
CA ALA A 16 29.51 24.20 10.78
C ALA A 16 28.07 24.40 10.26
N ILE A 17 27.29 25.18 11.02
CA ILE A 17 26.03 25.77 10.58
C ILE A 17 26.39 27.08 9.87
N THR A 18 26.22 27.13 8.55
CA THR A 18 26.33 28.38 7.80
C THR A 18 24.93 28.88 7.46
N THR A 19 24.49 29.85 8.24
CA THR A 19 23.36 30.72 7.95
C THR A 19 23.75 31.66 6.81
N VAL A 20 22.95 31.71 5.74
CA VAL A 20 22.96 32.85 4.80
C VAL A 20 21.59 33.51 4.85
N PHE A 21 21.61 34.78 5.23
CA PHE A 21 20.49 35.70 5.29
C PHE A 21 20.58 36.69 4.12
N TYR A 22 19.42 37.30 3.80
CA TYR A 22 19.20 38.53 3.01
C TYR A 22 19.17 38.37 1.46
N ASN A 23 18.21 38.94 0.70
CA ASN A 23 17.23 39.99 1.01
C ASN A 23 16.09 40.08 -0.04
N ASN A 24 14.90 40.47 0.45
CA ASN A 24 13.86 41.34 -0.13
C ASN A 24 13.43 41.24 -1.61
N SER A 25 12.10 41.12 -1.82
CA SER A 25 11.28 42.27 -2.25
C SER A 25 9.75 42.01 -2.20
N LYS A 26 9.09 42.80 -1.34
CA LYS A 26 7.83 43.58 -1.52
C LYS A 26 6.46 42.88 -1.73
N CYS A 27 5.70 42.90 -0.63
CA CYS A 27 4.29 43.33 -0.40
C CYS A 27 3.54 44.13 -1.52
N PRO A 28 2.18 44.32 -1.48
CA PRO A 28 1.31 44.28 -0.29
C PRO A 28 -0.10 43.65 -0.41
N LEU A 29 -0.70 43.54 0.79
CA LEU A 29 -2.09 43.36 1.21
C LEU A 29 -3.06 44.44 0.66
N ASN A 30 -4.36 44.13 0.46
CA ASN A 30 -5.44 44.35 1.47
C ASN A 30 -6.86 44.08 0.87
N PRO A 31 -7.88 43.75 1.69
CA PRO A 31 -9.27 43.45 1.29
C PRO A 31 -10.27 44.59 1.59
N SER A 32 -11.45 44.56 0.95
CA SER A 32 -12.65 45.38 1.27
C SER A 32 -13.91 44.61 0.84
N ILE A 33 -14.75 44.06 1.74
CA ILE A 33 -15.94 44.63 2.43
C ILE A 33 -17.09 45.06 1.48
N MET A 34 -18.24 44.37 1.52
CA MET A 34 -19.58 44.89 1.92
C MET A 34 -20.75 43.98 1.44
N ALA A 35 -21.67 43.76 2.39
CA ALA A 35 -23.04 43.24 2.34
C ALA A 35 -23.96 43.94 1.30
N ALA A 36 -25.19 43.54 0.92
CA ALA A 36 -26.09 42.38 1.04
C ALA A 36 -27.30 42.72 0.10
N PRO A 37 -28.57 42.28 0.32
CA PRO A 37 -29.29 41.41 -0.60
C PRO A 37 -30.47 42.09 -1.33
N PHE A 38 -31.02 41.45 -2.37
CA PHE A 38 -32.41 41.66 -2.75
C PHE A 38 -33.11 40.36 -3.12
N VAL A 39 -34.20 40.12 -2.38
CA VAL A 39 -35.20 39.07 -2.54
C VAL A 39 -36.24 39.56 -3.55
N ARG A 40 -36.71 38.68 -4.44
CA ARG A 40 -38.13 38.61 -4.81
C ARG A 40 -38.51 37.23 -5.37
N SER A 41 -39.31 36.52 -4.58
CA SER A 41 -40.45 35.67 -4.98
C SER A 41 -41.18 36.21 -6.21
N ALA A 42 -41.98 35.48 -6.98
CA ALA A 42 -42.44 34.10 -7.03
C ALA A 42 -43.31 34.03 -8.31
N PHE A 43 -43.55 32.85 -8.86
CA PHE A 43 -44.88 32.22 -9.01
C PHE A 43 -44.89 31.14 -10.08
N ARG A 44 -45.51 30.01 -9.68
CA ARG A 44 -45.92 28.84 -10.45
C ARG A 44 -46.76 29.22 -11.68
N ALA A 45 -46.69 28.37 -12.71
CA ALA A 45 -47.87 27.65 -13.20
C ALA A 45 -47.47 26.45 -14.07
N ALA A 46 -47.83 25.26 -13.62
CA ALA A 46 -48.01 24.10 -14.48
C ALA A 46 -49.46 24.07 -14.94
N THR A 47 -49.73 23.77 -16.21
CA THR A 47 -51.00 23.18 -16.66
C THR A 47 -50.74 22.34 -17.91
N ALA A 48 -51.55 21.29 -18.02
CA ALA A 48 -51.33 20.13 -18.86
C ALA A 48 -52.23 20.11 -20.11
N THR A 49 -51.86 19.19 -21.02
CA THR A 49 -52.67 18.46 -22.00
C THR A 49 -53.36 19.20 -23.16
N ALA A 50 -52.99 18.81 -24.38
CA ALA A 50 -53.91 18.18 -25.34
C ALA A 50 -53.13 17.56 -26.52
N ALA A 51 -53.40 16.29 -26.82
CA ALA A 51 -53.04 15.65 -28.09
C ALA A 51 -54.10 15.97 -29.16
N PRO A 52 -53.74 15.98 -30.47
CA PRO A 52 -54.30 14.91 -31.30
C PRO A 52 -53.47 14.45 -32.52
N ARG A 53 -53.78 13.20 -32.90
CA ARG A 53 -53.83 12.59 -34.24
C ARG A 53 -52.53 12.30 -35.02
N THR A 54 -52.35 11.00 -35.21
CA THR A 54 -51.37 10.30 -36.04
C THR A 54 -51.62 10.47 -37.54
N PRO A 55 -50.56 10.54 -38.36
CA PRO A 55 -50.56 9.97 -39.68
C PRO A 55 -49.70 8.69 -39.71
N PHE A 56 -50.17 7.75 -40.51
CA PHE A 56 -49.57 6.46 -40.81
C PHE A 56 -48.22 6.66 -41.53
N VAL A 57 -47.11 6.22 -40.93
CA VAL A 57 -45.78 6.22 -41.56
C VAL A 57 -45.33 4.77 -41.76
N ALA A 58 -44.99 4.46 -43.01
CA ALA A 58 -44.57 3.14 -43.46
C ALA A 58 -43.34 2.62 -42.67
N ARG A 59 -43.38 1.33 -42.31
CA ARG A 59 -42.33 0.63 -41.60
C ARG A 59 -41.11 0.44 -42.52
N GLN A 60 -40.14 1.34 -42.44
CA GLN A 60 -38.82 1.11 -43.03
C GLN A 60 -38.05 0.11 -42.17
N THR A 61 -37.77 -1.07 -42.73
CA THR A 61 -36.84 -2.04 -42.14
C THR A 61 -35.42 -1.51 -42.30
N THR A 62 -34.86 -0.91 -41.24
CA THR A 62 -33.44 -0.62 -41.17
C THR A 62 -32.66 -1.93 -41.13
N PRO A 63 -31.58 -2.08 -41.92
CA PRO A 63 -30.74 -3.26 -41.82
C PRO A 63 -30.02 -3.21 -40.46
N ILE A 64 -30.03 -4.33 -39.74
CA ILE A 64 -29.22 -4.49 -38.53
C ILE A 64 -27.75 -4.39 -38.96
N ALA A 65 -27.13 -3.24 -38.73
CA ALA A 65 -25.71 -3.06 -38.92
C ALA A 65 -24.99 -4.07 -38.02
N ARG A 66 -24.37 -5.07 -38.63
CA ARG A 66 -23.50 -6.03 -37.95
C ARG A 66 -22.40 -5.21 -37.29
N ARG A 67 -22.45 -5.11 -35.97
CA ARG A 67 -21.44 -4.42 -35.16
C ARG A 67 -20.16 -5.22 -35.32
N THR A 68 -19.29 -4.80 -36.25
CA THR A 68 -17.93 -5.31 -36.34
C THR A 68 -17.26 -4.97 -35.03
N VAL A 69 -17.04 -5.99 -34.20
CA VAL A 69 -16.17 -5.87 -33.03
C VAL A 69 -14.79 -5.63 -33.60
N ALA A 70 -14.34 -4.38 -33.55
CA ALA A 70 -12.96 -4.04 -33.88
C ALA A 70 -12.05 -4.92 -33.00
N PRO A 71 -10.94 -5.45 -33.54
CA PRO A 71 -10.02 -6.24 -32.76
C PRO A 71 -9.54 -5.36 -31.60
N ILE A 72 -9.54 -5.91 -30.38
CA ILE A 72 -8.94 -5.29 -29.21
C ILE A 72 -7.47 -5.10 -29.55
N SER A 73 -7.12 -3.91 -30.06
CA SER A 73 -5.71 -3.56 -30.21
C SER A 73 -5.14 -3.64 -28.81
N ARG A 74 -4.15 -4.51 -28.60
CA ARG A 74 -3.35 -4.56 -27.38
C ARG A 74 -3.06 -3.11 -26.98
N ARG A 75 -3.67 -2.64 -25.88
CA ARG A 75 -3.47 -1.29 -25.41
C ARG A 75 -2.02 -1.23 -24.95
N SER A 76 -1.17 -0.78 -25.87
CA SER A 76 0.26 -0.64 -25.68
C SER A 76 0.47 0.33 -24.52
N LEU A 77 0.92 -0.23 -23.39
CA LEU A 77 1.47 0.44 -22.20
C LEU A 77 0.56 1.52 -21.60
N ALA A 78 -0.06 1.17 -20.48
CA ALA A 78 -0.71 2.13 -19.62
C ALA A 78 0.26 3.28 -19.31
N THR A 79 -0.15 4.52 -19.58
CA THR A 79 0.74 5.67 -19.39
C THR A 79 0.96 5.94 -17.91
N ALA A 80 2.07 6.59 -17.53
CA ALA A 80 2.29 6.99 -16.13
C ALA A 80 1.12 7.84 -15.57
N ALA A 81 0.45 8.61 -16.43
CA ALA A 81 -0.73 9.39 -16.05
C ALA A 81 -1.99 8.55 -15.75
N GLU A 82 -2.07 7.32 -16.27
CA GLU A 82 -3.18 6.39 -16.03
C GLU A 82 -2.98 5.54 -14.77
N GLN A 83 -1.82 5.63 -14.12
CA GLN A 83 -1.47 4.79 -12.97
C GLN A 83 -2.39 5.05 -11.76
N PRO A 84 -2.93 4.01 -11.12
CA PRO A 84 -3.75 4.19 -9.93
C PRO A 84 -2.96 4.86 -8.80
N ARG A 85 -3.55 5.90 -8.20
CA ARG A 85 -2.99 6.51 -6.98
C ARG A 85 -3.45 5.73 -5.76
N LEU A 86 -2.56 4.89 -5.23
CA LEU A 86 -2.83 4.11 -4.03
C LEU A 86 -2.49 4.93 -2.77
N ARG A 87 -3.41 4.91 -1.81
CA ARG A 87 -3.27 5.53 -0.47
C ARG A 87 -3.70 4.54 0.60
N LEU A 88 -3.29 4.77 1.84
CA LEU A 88 -3.88 4.06 2.98
C LEU A 88 -5.40 4.24 2.98
N GLY A 89 -6.14 3.15 3.19
CA GLY A 89 -7.60 3.08 3.09
C GLY A 89 -8.15 2.90 1.67
N SER A 90 -7.31 2.94 0.63
CA SER A 90 -7.74 2.61 -0.73
C SER A 90 -8.11 1.13 -0.82
N GLU A 91 -9.09 0.82 -1.68
CA GLU A 91 -9.32 -0.57 -2.06
C GLU A 91 -8.14 -1.09 -2.88
N ALA A 92 -7.64 -2.27 -2.54
CA ALA A 92 -6.59 -2.93 -3.28
C ALA A 92 -7.09 -3.23 -4.71
N PRO A 93 -6.39 -2.78 -5.78
CA PRO A 93 -6.80 -3.10 -7.15
C PRO A 93 -6.98 -4.60 -7.38
N ASN A 94 -8.12 -5.01 -7.95
CA ASN A 94 -8.30 -6.42 -8.34
C ASN A 94 -7.59 -6.69 -9.68
N PHE A 95 -7.05 -7.90 -9.83
CA PHE A 95 -6.41 -8.37 -11.05
C PHE A 95 -6.55 -9.89 -11.20
N GLN A 96 -6.38 -10.37 -12.43
CA GLN A 96 -6.13 -11.79 -12.71
C GLN A 96 -4.63 -11.97 -12.95
N ALA A 97 -4.03 -13.02 -12.39
CA ALA A 97 -2.63 -13.30 -12.62
C ALA A 97 -2.31 -14.79 -12.60
N LYS A 98 -1.21 -15.15 -13.26
CA LYS A 98 -0.62 -16.48 -13.16
C LYS A 98 0.32 -16.53 -11.96
N THR A 99 0.24 -17.60 -11.17
CA THR A 99 1.15 -17.81 -10.04
C THR A 99 1.73 -19.22 -10.05
N THR A 100 2.75 -19.44 -9.24
CA THR A 100 3.31 -20.77 -8.99
C THR A 100 2.30 -21.77 -8.42
N HIS A 101 1.16 -21.32 -7.88
CA HIS A 101 0.07 -22.17 -7.40
C HIS A 101 -1.15 -22.21 -8.32
N GLY A 102 -1.01 -21.73 -9.57
CA GLY A 102 -2.09 -21.64 -10.54
C GLY A 102 -2.58 -20.21 -10.76
N ASP A 103 -3.60 -20.08 -11.62
CA ASP A 103 -4.19 -18.79 -11.97
C ASP A 103 -5.09 -18.29 -10.81
N ILE A 104 -5.07 -16.98 -10.53
CA ILE A 104 -5.83 -16.36 -9.45
C ILE A 104 -6.65 -15.16 -9.93
N ASP A 105 -7.78 -14.94 -9.25
CA ASP A 105 -8.39 -13.62 -9.06
C ASP A 105 -7.91 -13.09 -7.70
N PHE A 106 -7.33 -11.88 -7.68
CA PHE A 106 -6.67 -11.38 -6.47
C PHE A 106 -7.65 -11.16 -5.31
N HIS A 107 -8.85 -10.63 -5.56
CA HIS A 107 -9.85 -10.42 -4.50
C HIS A 107 -10.39 -11.74 -3.94
N ASN A 108 -10.53 -12.77 -4.78
CA ASN A 108 -10.85 -14.13 -4.33
C ASN A 108 -9.70 -14.72 -3.50
N PHE A 109 -8.45 -14.49 -3.90
CA PHE A 109 -7.27 -14.88 -3.12
C PHE A 109 -7.26 -14.18 -1.74
N LEU A 110 -7.47 -12.86 -1.69
CA LEU A 110 -7.60 -12.09 -0.43
C LEU A 110 -8.64 -12.73 0.51
N SER A 111 -9.77 -13.18 -0.06
CA SER A 111 -10.86 -13.81 0.69
C SER A 111 -11.27 -12.91 1.87
N ASN A 112 -11.29 -13.47 3.09
CA ASN A 112 -11.49 -12.78 4.36
C ASN A 112 -10.23 -12.81 5.26
N LYS A 113 -9.03 -12.83 4.66
CA LYS A 113 -7.75 -12.88 5.39
C LYS A 113 -6.96 -11.59 5.21
N TRP A 114 -6.11 -11.29 6.20
CA TRP A 114 -5.05 -10.32 6.01
C TRP A 114 -4.08 -10.85 4.96
N THR A 115 -3.60 -9.99 4.07
CA THR A 115 -2.71 -10.41 2.98
C THR A 115 -1.52 -9.48 2.86
N ILE A 116 -0.34 -10.06 2.74
CA ILE A 116 0.90 -9.37 2.36
C ILE A 116 1.14 -9.62 0.88
N LEU A 117 1.00 -8.58 0.07
CA LEU A 117 1.48 -8.57 -1.32
C LEU A 117 2.83 -7.90 -1.34
N PHE A 118 3.87 -8.58 -1.81
CA PHE A 118 5.21 -8.01 -1.86
C PHE A 118 5.92 -8.35 -3.15
N SER A 119 6.72 -7.40 -3.65
CA SER A 119 7.50 -7.58 -4.87
C SER A 119 8.99 -7.79 -4.59
N HIS A 120 9.70 -8.38 -5.55
CA HIS A 120 11.16 -8.44 -5.56
C HIS A 120 11.67 -8.18 -6.99
N PRO A 121 12.82 -7.50 -7.17
CA PRO A 121 13.28 -7.10 -8.50
C PRO A 121 13.36 -8.22 -9.53
N ALA A 122 14.05 -9.31 -9.21
CA ALA A 122 14.24 -10.42 -10.11
C ALA A 122 14.59 -11.71 -9.37
N ASP A 123 14.18 -12.84 -9.94
CA ASP A 123 14.66 -14.17 -9.57
C ASP A 123 16.17 -14.30 -9.78
N PHE A 124 16.80 -15.28 -9.13
CA PHE A 124 18.24 -15.54 -9.20
C PHE A 124 19.13 -14.35 -8.82
N THR A 125 18.67 -13.51 -7.88
CA THR A 125 19.44 -12.39 -7.34
C THR A 125 19.64 -12.52 -5.83
N PRO A 126 20.82 -12.16 -5.29
CA PRO A 126 21.25 -12.58 -3.96
C PRO A 126 20.34 -12.07 -2.83
N VAL A 127 19.99 -10.78 -2.85
CA VAL A 127 19.13 -10.19 -1.81
C VAL A 127 17.70 -10.74 -1.89
N CYS A 128 17.17 -11.00 -3.09
CA CYS A 128 15.85 -11.58 -3.23
C CYS A 128 15.81 -13.01 -2.67
N THR A 129 16.86 -13.80 -2.92
CA THR A 129 16.97 -15.16 -2.41
C THR A 129 16.95 -15.19 -0.88
N THR A 130 17.69 -14.28 -0.22
CA THR A 130 17.69 -14.20 1.25
C THR A 130 16.35 -13.74 1.81
N GLU A 131 15.68 -12.79 1.16
CA GLU A 131 14.37 -12.29 1.59
C GLU A 131 13.27 -13.35 1.51
N LEU A 132 13.11 -14.01 0.36
CA LEU A 132 12.05 -15.00 0.19
C LEU A 132 12.28 -16.21 1.11
N GLY A 133 13.54 -16.61 1.30
CA GLY A 133 13.91 -17.63 2.28
C GLY A 133 13.55 -17.23 3.72
N ALA A 134 13.79 -15.97 4.11
CA ALA A 134 13.42 -15.46 5.42
C ALA A 134 11.90 -15.39 5.61
N PHE A 135 11.14 -14.91 4.63
CA PHE A 135 9.68 -14.92 4.68
C PHE A 135 9.10 -16.35 4.73
N ALA A 136 9.68 -17.30 4.00
CA ALA A 136 9.26 -18.70 4.03
C ALA A 136 9.43 -19.31 5.44
N LYS A 137 10.55 -19.03 6.12
CA LYS A 137 10.76 -19.45 7.52
C LYS A 137 9.77 -18.85 8.50
N MET A 138 9.30 -17.63 8.24
CA MET A 138 8.34 -16.92 9.08
C MET A 138 6.88 -17.33 8.82
N ARG A 139 6.63 -18.28 7.90
CA ARG A 139 5.27 -18.73 7.54
C ARG A 139 4.40 -19.00 8.76
N GLU A 140 4.88 -19.79 9.72
CA GLU A 140 4.08 -20.18 10.88
C GLU A 140 3.64 -18.98 11.74
N GLU A 141 4.47 -17.93 11.81
CA GLU A 141 4.13 -16.68 12.50
C GLU A 141 2.98 -15.94 11.81
N PHE A 142 2.98 -15.91 10.47
CA PHE A 142 1.92 -15.29 9.69
C PHE A 142 0.64 -16.13 9.69
N ASP A 143 0.76 -17.45 9.57
CA ASP A 143 -0.37 -18.39 9.64
C ASP A 143 -1.11 -18.27 10.99
N ARG A 144 -0.36 -18.16 12.10
CA ARG A 144 -0.93 -17.94 13.46
C ARG A 144 -1.74 -16.64 13.58
N ARG A 145 -1.45 -15.64 12.74
CA ARG A 145 -2.16 -14.35 12.67
C ARG A 145 -3.24 -14.32 11.59
N ASN A 146 -3.53 -15.46 10.97
CA ASN A 146 -4.43 -15.59 9.82
C ASN A 146 -4.05 -14.61 8.69
N VAL A 147 -2.75 -14.49 8.43
CA VAL A 147 -2.18 -13.67 7.36
C VAL A 147 -1.60 -14.58 6.29
N GLN A 148 -1.98 -14.33 5.05
CA GLN A 148 -1.39 -15.00 3.88
C GLN A 148 -0.43 -14.08 3.14
N MET A 149 0.47 -14.69 2.38
CA MET A 149 1.50 -13.99 1.63
C MET A 149 1.39 -14.31 0.15
N ILE A 150 1.80 -13.37 -0.69
CA ILE A 150 1.96 -13.56 -2.13
C ILE A 150 3.09 -12.67 -2.63
N GLY A 151 4.08 -13.32 -3.25
CA GLY A 151 5.22 -12.66 -3.88
C GLY A 151 4.91 -12.23 -5.31
N LEU A 152 5.76 -11.38 -5.88
CA LEU A 152 5.65 -10.92 -7.26
C LEU A 152 7.01 -10.51 -7.82
N SER A 153 7.30 -10.87 -9.06
CA SER A 153 8.31 -10.18 -9.87
C SER A 153 7.91 -10.17 -11.35
N ALA A 154 8.70 -9.48 -12.16
CA ALA A 154 8.50 -9.43 -13.60
C ALA A 154 9.07 -10.65 -14.36
N ASN A 155 9.38 -11.74 -13.65
CA ASN A 155 9.81 -13.01 -14.24
C ASN A 155 8.61 -13.86 -14.70
N ASP A 156 8.90 -14.92 -15.46
CA ASP A 156 7.90 -15.91 -15.86
C ASP A 156 7.79 -17.07 -14.84
N LEU A 157 6.76 -17.91 -15.00
CA LEU A 157 6.51 -19.06 -14.12
C LEU A 157 7.66 -20.09 -14.13
N GLY A 158 8.32 -20.28 -15.27
CA GLY A 158 9.40 -21.26 -15.40
C GLY A 158 10.65 -20.85 -14.61
N SER A 159 10.95 -19.55 -14.58
CA SER A 159 11.96 -18.93 -13.73
C SER A 159 11.65 -19.19 -12.26
N HIS A 160 10.43 -18.89 -11.82
CA HIS A 160 10.04 -19.04 -10.41
C HIS A 160 10.20 -20.47 -9.92
N GLY A 161 9.74 -21.45 -10.70
CA GLY A 161 9.79 -22.86 -10.30
C GLY A 161 11.22 -23.31 -9.98
N LYS A 162 12.18 -23.00 -10.87
CA LYS A 162 13.60 -23.33 -10.66
C LYS A 162 14.21 -22.56 -9.49
N TRP A 163 13.87 -21.28 -9.34
CA TRP A 163 14.43 -20.44 -8.30
C TRP A 163 13.90 -20.77 -6.90
N ILE A 164 12.67 -21.29 -6.80
CA ILE A 164 12.13 -21.82 -5.54
C ILE A 164 12.98 -22.97 -5.02
N ASP A 165 13.48 -23.86 -5.89
CA ASP A 165 14.37 -24.94 -5.50
C ASP A 165 15.67 -24.39 -4.88
N ASP A 166 16.31 -23.40 -5.53
CA ASP A 166 17.50 -22.72 -5.00
C ASP A 166 17.22 -22.07 -3.64
N ILE A 167 16.09 -21.37 -3.48
CA ILE A 167 15.72 -20.73 -2.21
C ILE A 167 15.58 -21.76 -1.10
N ASN A 168 14.88 -22.87 -1.39
CA ASN A 168 14.63 -23.93 -0.43
C ASN A 168 15.93 -24.63 0.00
N GLU A 169 16.82 -24.89 -0.95
CA GLU A 169 18.15 -25.45 -0.69
C GLU A 169 19.00 -24.49 0.17
N ILE A 170 19.22 -23.26 -0.32
CA ILE A 170 20.13 -22.28 0.31
C ILE A 170 19.62 -21.88 1.69
N SER A 171 18.32 -21.64 1.81
CA SER A 171 17.72 -21.16 3.05
C SER A 171 17.32 -22.29 3.99
N GLN A 172 17.41 -23.57 3.58
CA GLN A 172 16.91 -24.71 4.35
C GLN A 172 15.46 -24.48 4.80
N THR A 173 14.60 -24.21 3.84
CA THR A 173 13.19 -23.86 4.08
C THR A 173 12.29 -24.54 3.06
N ASN A 174 10.99 -24.30 3.19
CA ASN A 174 10.01 -24.69 2.22
C ASN A 174 9.12 -23.49 1.92
N LEU A 175 9.33 -22.86 0.77
CA LEU A 175 8.52 -21.75 0.27
C LEU A 175 7.14 -22.27 -0.13
N GLN A 176 6.10 -21.71 0.50
CA GLN A 176 4.72 -22.23 0.42
C GLN A 176 3.69 -21.13 0.11
N PHE A 177 4.14 -19.92 -0.19
CA PHE A 177 3.28 -18.85 -0.71
C PHE A 177 3.44 -18.76 -2.23
N PRO A 178 2.38 -18.38 -2.97
CA PRO A 178 2.47 -18.20 -4.41
C PRO A 178 3.37 -17.01 -4.78
N ILE A 179 4.02 -17.10 -5.94
CA ILE A 179 4.73 -15.99 -6.58
C ILE A 179 4.01 -15.69 -7.90
N ILE A 180 3.60 -14.42 -8.08
CA ILE A 180 2.98 -13.90 -9.30
C ILE A 180 4.04 -13.72 -10.38
N ALA A 181 3.79 -14.30 -11.55
CA ALA A 181 4.57 -14.06 -12.76
C ALA A 181 3.98 -12.86 -13.53
N ASP A 182 4.60 -11.69 -13.38
CA ASP A 182 4.14 -10.42 -13.96
C ASP A 182 5.04 -9.95 -15.11
N ALA A 183 5.29 -10.83 -16.08
CA ALA A 183 6.19 -10.55 -17.22
C ALA A 183 5.80 -9.28 -18.02
N ASP A 184 4.51 -8.93 -18.04
CA ASP A 184 4.00 -7.72 -18.71
C ASP A 184 3.93 -6.49 -17.79
N ARG A 185 4.31 -6.61 -16.50
CA ARG A 185 4.30 -5.56 -15.47
C ARG A 185 2.92 -4.96 -15.21
N ASN A 186 1.86 -5.71 -15.46
CA ASN A 186 0.49 -5.23 -15.26
C ASN A 186 0.21 -4.99 -13.78
N VAL A 187 0.58 -5.96 -12.93
CA VAL A 187 0.34 -5.86 -11.49
C VAL A 187 1.34 -4.89 -10.85
N ALA A 188 2.60 -4.92 -11.28
CA ALA A 188 3.64 -3.99 -10.85
C ALA A 188 3.23 -2.52 -11.14
N TRP A 189 2.63 -2.26 -12.30
CA TRP A 189 2.10 -0.94 -12.63
C TRP A 189 0.88 -0.58 -11.77
N LEU A 190 -0.08 -1.50 -11.59
CA LEU A 190 -1.27 -1.28 -10.76
C LEU A 190 -0.92 -0.92 -9.30
N TYR A 191 0.18 -1.46 -8.80
CA TYR A 191 0.62 -1.33 -7.41
C TYR A 191 1.84 -0.41 -7.22
N ASP A 192 2.20 0.41 -8.21
CA ASP A 192 3.30 1.38 -8.07
C ASP A 192 4.62 0.73 -7.60
N MET A 193 4.94 -0.40 -8.22
CA MET A 193 6.12 -1.21 -7.91
C MET A 193 7.26 -0.98 -8.90
N ILE A 194 7.18 0.02 -9.77
CA ILE A 194 8.23 0.37 -10.75
C ILE A 194 8.87 1.68 -10.29
N ASN A 195 10.20 1.75 -10.26
CA ASN A 195 10.86 3.00 -9.86
C ASN A 195 10.72 4.08 -10.95
N GLN A 196 10.98 5.34 -10.58
CA GLN A 196 10.87 6.47 -11.50
C GLN A 196 11.78 6.35 -12.73
N GLU A 197 13.01 5.84 -12.57
CA GLU A 197 13.96 5.70 -13.68
C GLU A 197 13.45 4.71 -14.74
N ASP A 198 12.86 3.60 -14.31
CA ASP A 198 12.27 2.59 -15.18
C ASP A 198 10.99 3.11 -15.84
N LEU A 199 10.20 3.93 -15.15
CA LEU A 199 9.03 4.63 -15.73
C LEU A 199 9.44 5.64 -16.81
N ASP A 200 10.55 6.36 -16.60
CA ASP A 200 11.06 7.33 -17.57
C ASP A 200 11.71 6.65 -18.79
N ASN A 201 12.15 5.40 -18.63
CA ASN A 201 12.83 4.60 -19.65
C ASN A 201 11.95 3.49 -20.25
N VAL A 202 10.63 3.63 -20.18
CA VAL A 202 9.67 2.70 -20.80
C VAL A 202 10.04 2.42 -22.26
N GLY A 203 10.28 1.14 -22.58
CA GLY A 203 10.66 0.67 -23.92
C GLY A 203 12.16 0.63 -24.21
N LYS A 204 13.02 1.06 -23.28
CA LYS A 204 14.49 1.01 -23.41
C LYS A 204 15.17 -0.12 -22.63
N GLY A 205 14.39 -0.95 -21.93
CA GLY A 205 14.91 -2.06 -21.12
C GLY A 205 13.82 -2.85 -20.42
N ILE A 206 14.25 -3.86 -19.66
CA ILE A 206 13.42 -4.70 -18.80
C ILE A 206 13.23 -3.94 -17.48
N ALA A 207 12.06 -3.33 -17.27
CA ALA A 207 11.74 -2.71 -15.98
C ALA A 207 11.62 -3.79 -14.90
N PHE A 208 12.38 -3.62 -13.82
CA PHE A 208 12.31 -4.48 -12.64
C PHE A 208 11.43 -3.84 -11.58
N THR A 209 10.85 -4.66 -10.71
CA THR A 209 10.09 -4.09 -9.59
C THR A 209 11.02 -3.61 -8.49
N ILE A 210 10.62 -2.59 -7.73
CA ILE A 210 11.23 -2.30 -6.42
C ILE A 210 10.79 -3.36 -5.39
N ARG A 211 11.29 -3.25 -4.15
CA ARG A 211 10.92 -4.13 -3.03
C ARG A 211 9.75 -3.51 -2.26
N SER A 212 8.55 -3.57 -2.85
CA SER A 212 7.34 -3.06 -2.22
C SER A 212 6.72 -4.11 -1.29
N VAL A 213 6.02 -3.65 -0.25
CA VAL A 213 5.18 -4.46 0.63
C VAL A 213 3.86 -3.72 0.83
N PHE A 214 2.76 -4.40 0.56
CA PHE A 214 1.40 -3.95 0.81
C PHE A 214 0.77 -4.87 1.85
N ILE A 215 0.30 -4.30 2.96
CA ILE A 215 -0.51 -5.00 3.95
C ILE A 215 -1.96 -4.64 3.69
N ILE A 216 -2.77 -5.65 3.35
CA ILE A 216 -4.16 -5.52 2.95
C ILE A 216 -5.03 -6.25 3.97
N ASP A 217 -6.08 -5.59 4.46
CA ASP A 217 -6.99 -6.18 5.44
C ASP A 217 -8.09 -7.05 4.78
N PRO A 218 -8.90 -7.80 5.58
CA PRO A 218 -10.01 -8.59 5.06
C PRO A 218 -11.08 -7.79 4.31
N SER A 219 -11.17 -6.47 4.55
CA SER A 219 -12.05 -5.55 3.82
C SER A 219 -11.42 -5.04 2.52
N LYS A 220 -10.30 -5.65 2.11
CA LYS A 220 -9.54 -5.37 0.88
C LYS A 220 -8.97 -3.95 0.88
N LYS A 221 -8.78 -3.34 2.05
CA LYS A 221 -8.21 -2.00 2.17
C LYS A 221 -6.70 -2.08 2.42
N ILE A 222 -5.95 -1.22 1.75
CA ILE A 222 -4.51 -1.06 1.98
C ILE A 222 -4.32 -0.38 3.34
N ARG A 223 -3.64 -1.06 4.27
CA ARG A 223 -3.42 -0.60 5.64
C ARG A 223 -2.03 -0.07 5.89
N LEU A 224 -1.05 -0.56 5.14
CA LEU A 224 0.33 -0.11 5.22
C LEU A 224 1.05 -0.42 3.90
N THR A 225 1.96 0.47 3.53
CA THR A 225 2.88 0.29 2.40
C THR A 225 4.30 0.55 2.84
N MET A 226 5.25 -0.29 2.41
CA MET A 226 6.68 -0.05 2.52
C MET A 226 7.32 -0.15 1.14
N MET A 227 8.24 0.76 0.83
CA MET A 227 8.93 0.80 -0.47
C MET A 227 10.43 0.85 -0.22
N TYR A 228 11.13 -0.21 -0.65
CA TYR A 228 12.57 -0.33 -0.55
C TYR A 228 13.20 -0.36 -1.96
N PRO A 229 14.36 0.26 -2.18
CA PRO A 229 15.10 0.10 -3.42
C PRO A 229 15.64 -1.33 -3.54
N ALA A 230 16.06 -1.73 -4.74
CA ALA A 230 16.66 -3.04 -4.99
C ALA A 230 17.90 -3.30 -4.10
N SER A 231 18.64 -2.26 -3.71
CA SER A 231 19.85 -2.33 -2.89
C SER A 231 19.61 -2.57 -1.39
N THR A 232 18.37 -2.50 -0.90
CA THR A 232 18.08 -2.60 0.54
C THR A 232 17.14 -3.75 0.83
N GLY A 233 17.66 -4.82 1.45
CA GLY A 233 16.84 -5.92 1.93
C GLY A 233 15.88 -5.48 3.05
N ARG A 234 14.67 -6.04 3.06
CA ARG A 234 13.62 -5.77 4.03
C ARG A 234 13.86 -6.48 5.35
N ASN A 235 13.26 -5.94 6.40
CA ASN A 235 13.22 -6.55 7.72
C ASN A 235 11.91 -7.34 7.90
N THR A 236 11.98 -8.67 7.90
CA THR A 236 10.80 -9.54 8.10
C THR A 236 10.16 -9.37 9.48
N ALA A 237 10.95 -9.06 10.51
CA ALA A 237 10.44 -8.81 11.85
C ALA A 237 9.59 -7.54 11.90
N GLU A 238 9.95 -6.50 11.13
CA GLU A 238 9.12 -5.30 11.04
C GLU A 238 7.80 -5.59 10.35
N VAL A 239 7.80 -6.38 9.26
CA VAL A 239 6.56 -6.78 8.58
C VAL A 239 5.62 -7.54 9.53
N LEU A 240 6.15 -8.42 10.37
CA LEU A 240 5.36 -9.11 11.39
C LEU A 240 4.87 -8.14 12.48
N ARG A 241 5.74 -7.27 13.00
CA ARG A 241 5.41 -6.32 14.06
C ARG A 241 4.29 -5.37 13.66
N VAL A 242 4.29 -4.88 12.42
CA VAL A 242 3.20 -4.00 11.95
C VAL A 242 1.87 -4.75 11.77
N ILE A 243 1.89 -6.04 11.46
CA ILE A 243 0.67 -6.86 11.48
C ILE A 243 0.13 -6.97 12.89
N ASP A 244 1.00 -7.24 13.87
CA ASP A 244 0.60 -7.29 15.27
C ASP A 244 0.00 -5.96 15.72
N SER A 245 0.62 -4.84 15.35
CA SER A 245 0.13 -3.49 15.65
C SER A 245 -1.24 -3.23 15.02
N LEU A 246 -1.40 -3.50 13.72
CA LEU A 246 -2.65 -3.27 12.99
C LEU A 246 -3.79 -4.12 13.54
N GLN A 247 -3.55 -5.42 13.73
CA GLN A 247 -4.56 -6.33 14.27
C GLN A 247 -4.93 -5.99 15.72
N THR A 248 -3.94 -5.63 16.55
CA THR A 248 -4.16 -5.18 17.93
C THR A 248 -5.02 -3.92 17.97
N GLY A 249 -4.69 -2.92 17.13
CA GLY A 249 -5.45 -1.69 17.02
C GLY A 249 -6.90 -1.93 16.63
N ASP A 250 -7.14 -2.76 15.60
CA ASP A 250 -8.47 -3.09 15.12
C ASP A 250 -9.30 -3.87 16.16
N GLN A 251 -8.70 -4.85 16.85
CA GLN A 251 -9.41 -5.71 17.80
C GLN A 251 -9.68 -5.01 19.14
N LYS A 252 -8.72 -4.23 19.64
CA LYS A 252 -8.77 -3.64 20.98
C LYS A 252 -9.17 -2.18 20.96
N GLY A 253 -9.16 -1.50 19.82
CA GLY A 253 -9.44 -0.06 19.73
C GLY A 253 -8.40 0.77 20.46
N VAL A 254 -7.12 0.40 20.30
CA VAL A 254 -5.95 1.06 20.92
C VAL A 254 -4.98 1.52 19.83
N THR A 255 -3.96 2.27 20.23
CA THR A 255 -2.86 2.67 19.34
C THR A 255 -1.53 2.16 19.90
N THR A 256 -0.61 1.71 19.05
CA THR A 256 0.71 1.23 19.50
C THR A 256 1.73 2.37 19.46
N PRO A 257 2.55 2.56 20.51
CA PRO A 257 3.60 3.59 20.51
C PRO A 257 4.74 3.28 19.52
N ILE A 258 5.68 4.22 19.42
CA ILE A 258 6.95 4.02 18.70
C ILE A 258 7.66 2.75 19.20
N ASP A 259 8.25 1.99 18.28
CA ASP A 259 9.00 0.75 18.52
C ASP A 259 8.24 -0.37 19.25
N TRP A 260 6.92 -0.24 19.40
CA TRP A 260 6.09 -1.17 20.17
C TRP A 260 6.24 -2.63 19.71
N GLN A 261 6.39 -3.51 20.69
CA GLN A 261 6.34 -4.96 20.58
C GLN A 261 5.17 -5.56 21.35
N VAL A 262 4.75 -6.77 20.96
CA VAL A 262 3.67 -7.49 21.65
C VAL A 262 4.00 -7.68 23.13
N GLY A 263 3.06 -7.30 24.00
CA GLY A 263 3.20 -7.36 25.46
C GLY A 263 3.62 -6.05 26.12
N GLU A 264 4.05 -5.05 25.34
CA GLU A 264 4.33 -3.70 25.83
C GLU A 264 3.05 -2.86 25.95
N ASP A 265 3.13 -1.80 26.76
CA ASP A 265 2.03 -0.85 26.96
C ASP A 265 1.55 -0.26 25.62
N VAL A 266 0.24 -0.20 25.44
CA VAL A 266 -0.42 0.49 24.32
C VAL A 266 -0.96 1.84 24.77
N ILE A 267 -1.25 2.72 23.81
CA ILE A 267 -1.81 4.05 24.04
C ILE A 267 -3.33 3.99 23.90
N VAL A 268 -4.03 4.52 24.91
CA VAL A 268 -5.46 4.78 24.88
C VAL A 268 -5.73 5.95 23.91
N PRO A 269 -6.55 5.77 22.86
CA PRO A 269 -6.82 6.83 21.90
C PRO A 269 -7.42 8.07 22.58
N PRO A 270 -7.07 9.29 22.17
CA PRO A 270 -7.62 10.52 22.75
C PRO A 270 -9.16 10.61 22.69
N SER A 271 -9.79 9.90 21.75
CA SER A 271 -11.24 9.81 21.61
C SER A 271 -11.94 8.99 22.70
N VAL A 272 -11.20 8.21 23.49
CA VAL A 272 -11.74 7.37 24.57
C VAL A 272 -11.51 8.06 25.91
N SER A 273 -12.55 8.23 26.73
CA SER A 273 -12.41 8.83 28.06
C SER A 273 -11.57 7.93 28.99
N THR A 274 -10.90 8.51 29.99
CA THR A 274 -10.10 7.69 30.95
C THR A 274 -10.99 6.71 31.71
N ALA A 275 -12.24 7.09 32.03
CA ALA A 275 -13.20 6.20 32.68
C ALA A 275 -13.59 5.00 31.80
N ASP A 276 -13.87 5.22 30.51
CA ASP A 276 -14.19 4.13 29.58
C ASP A 276 -12.98 3.21 29.34
N ALA A 277 -11.79 3.80 29.26
CA ALA A 277 -10.55 3.05 29.13
C ALA A 277 -10.29 2.17 30.37
N GLN A 278 -10.48 2.70 31.58
CA GLN A 278 -10.34 1.94 32.82
C GLN A 278 -11.36 0.81 32.91
N LYS A 279 -12.61 1.06 32.48
CA LYS A 279 -13.63 0.02 32.41
C LYS A 279 -13.26 -1.10 31.44
N LYS A 280 -12.60 -0.77 30.33
CA LYS A 280 -12.25 -1.74 29.27
C LYS A 280 -10.95 -2.49 29.53
N PHE A 281 -9.92 -1.80 30.02
CA PHE A 281 -8.55 -2.30 30.11
C PHE A 281 -8.01 -2.40 31.55
N GLY A 282 -8.73 -1.88 32.54
CA GLY A 282 -8.30 -1.87 33.93
C GLY A 282 -7.40 -0.68 34.23
N ASP A 283 -6.12 -0.92 34.54
CA ASP A 283 -5.21 0.15 34.92
C ASP A 283 -4.85 1.04 33.71
N VAL A 284 -4.88 2.36 33.93
CA VAL A 284 -4.55 3.37 32.92
C VAL A 284 -3.58 4.36 33.53
N ARG A 285 -2.33 4.32 33.04
CA ARG A 285 -1.26 5.23 33.45
C ARG A 285 -1.35 6.52 32.62
N GLU A 286 -1.87 7.57 33.23
CA GLU A 286 -1.97 8.89 32.62
C GLU A 286 -0.70 9.72 32.85
N VAL A 287 0.05 10.00 31.78
CA VAL A 287 1.22 10.90 31.82
C VAL A 287 0.79 12.33 31.49
N LYS A 288 -0.11 12.47 30.51
CA LYS A 288 -0.83 13.69 30.13
C LYS A 288 -2.25 13.30 29.67
N PRO A 289 -3.20 14.24 29.62
CA PRO A 289 -4.57 13.94 29.16
C PRO A 289 -4.64 13.26 27.77
N TYR A 290 -3.69 13.56 26.88
CA TYR A 290 -3.61 12.95 25.54
C TYR A 290 -2.63 11.76 25.45
N LEU A 291 -1.84 11.50 26.50
CA LEU A 291 -0.81 10.48 26.55
C LEU A 291 -1.06 9.55 27.74
N ARG A 292 -1.82 8.50 27.47
CA ARG A 292 -2.31 7.53 28.46
C ARG A 292 -1.97 6.13 27.98
N TYR A 293 -1.37 5.35 28.87
CA TYR A 293 -0.92 3.99 28.60
C TYR A 293 -1.78 2.97 29.33
N THR A 294 -1.95 1.80 28.74
CA THR A 294 -2.60 0.65 29.37
C THR A 294 -2.01 -0.65 28.84
N LYS A 295 -2.23 -1.76 29.57
CA LYS A 295 -1.84 -3.11 29.16
C LYS A 295 -3.04 -3.85 28.58
N ILE A 296 -2.80 -4.75 27.62
CA ILE A 296 -3.83 -5.52 26.90
C ILE A 296 -3.51 -7.01 26.85
#